data_AF-B6B954-F1
#
_entry.id   AF-B6B954-F1
#
_cell.length_a   1.000
_cell.length_b   1.000
_cell.length_c   1.000
_cell.angle_alpha   90.00
_cell.angle_beta   90.00
_cell.angle_gamma   90.00
#
_symmetry.space_group_name_H-M   'P 1'
#
loop_
_entity.id
_entity.type
_entity.pdbx_description
1 polymer ?
#
loop_
_entity_poly.entity_id
_entity_poly.type
_entity_poly.pdbx_seq_one_letter_code
_entity_poly.pdbx_strand_id
1 'polypeptide(L)'
;MSIKQTAHDFCEACDAGKGWDVCKEWCAEDAVFSVQADALAEIKSLAEYTEWAKGLLTPMPEARAEFKSLAVDEDAGRAILYAVFHGTHTADAGNGAPTGRKVSSDYVYVLDFDGPKIRGMTKVWNDVHALTQLGWM
;
A
#
# COMPACT_ATOMS: atom_id res chain seq x y z
N MET A 1 -1.93 -21.88 0.10
CA MET A 1 -2.16 -20.93 1.21
C MET A 1 -3.65 -20.56 1.19
N SER A 2 -4.24 -20.19 2.32
CA SER A 2 -5.59 -19.61 2.31
C SER A 2 -5.54 -18.18 1.78
N ILE A 3 -6.67 -17.66 1.27
CA ILE A 3 -6.81 -16.26 0.84
C ILE A 3 -6.34 -15.32 1.97
N LYS A 4 -6.73 -15.61 3.21
CA LYS A 4 -6.33 -14.81 4.38
C LYS A 4 -4.83 -14.73 4.56
N GLN A 5 -4.12 -15.86 4.47
CA GLN A 5 -2.67 -15.88 4.65
C GLN A 5 -1.97 -15.16 3.50
N THR A 6 -2.36 -15.44 2.26
CA THR A 6 -1.80 -14.78 1.08
C THR A 6 -2.01 -13.26 1.12
N ALA A 7 -3.21 -12.80 1.50
CA ALA A 7 -3.50 -11.38 1.68
C ALA A 7 -2.62 -10.75 2.77
N HIS A 8 -2.47 -11.41 3.90
CA HIS A 8 -1.63 -10.93 5.01
C HIS A 8 -0.17 -10.78 4.58
N ASP A 9 0.41 -11.84 4.01
CA ASP A 9 1.83 -11.88 3.64
C ASP A 9 2.16 -10.86 2.53
N PHE A 10 1.27 -10.72 1.54
CA PHE A 10 1.38 -9.68 0.52
C PHE A 10 1.39 -8.28 1.16
N CYS A 11 0.43 -7.99 2.03
CA CYS A 11 0.33 -6.67 2.65
C CYS A 11 1.54 -6.36 3.52
N GLU A 12 2.03 -7.32 4.31
CA GLU A 12 3.25 -7.15 5.10
C GLU A 12 4.46 -6.85 4.21
N ALA A 13 4.64 -7.59 3.13
CA ALA A 13 5.74 -7.36 2.20
C ALA A 13 5.63 -6.01 1.48
N CYS A 14 4.42 -5.64 1.03
CA CYS A 14 4.16 -4.39 0.34
C CYS A 14 4.41 -3.19 1.26
N ASP A 15 3.83 -3.18 2.46
CA ASP A 15 3.94 -2.05 3.39
C ASP A 15 5.33 -1.99 4.07
N ALA A 16 6.10 -3.09 4.07
CA ALA A 16 7.52 -3.10 4.43
C ALA A 16 8.45 -2.70 3.26
N GLY A 17 7.89 -2.26 2.12
CA GLY A 17 8.64 -1.74 0.99
C GLY A 17 9.53 -2.77 0.29
N LYS A 18 9.11 -4.05 0.24
CA LYS A 18 9.89 -5.11 -0.43
C LYS A 18 9.90 -4.99 -1.95
N GLY A 19 8.98 -4.22 -2.54
CA GLY A 19 8.86 -4.04 -3.98
C GLY A 19 8.30 -5.27 -4.70
N TRP A 20 8.19 -5.15 -6.02
CA TRP A 20 7.50 -6.13 -6.87
C TRP A 20 8.21 -7.48 -6.90
N ASP A 21 9.55 -7.49 -6.87
CA ASP A 21 10.33 -8.73 -6.95
C ASP A 21 10.00 -9.72 -5.84
N VAL A 22 9.56 -9.23 -4.68
CA VAL A 22 9.05 -10.07 -3.59
C VAL A 22 7.53 -10.20 -3.70
N CYS A 23 6.81 -9.09 -3.87
CA CYS A 23 5.34 -9.10 -3.84
C CYS A 23 4.68 -9.96 -4.93
N LYS A 24 5.35 -10.16 -6.07
CA LYS A 24 4.87 -11.01 -7.17
C LYS A 24 4.65 -12.47 -6.78
N GLU A 25 5.24 -12.93 -5.68
CA GLU A 25 4.99 -14.28 -5.14
C GLU A 25 3.51 -14.53 -4.85
N TRP A 26 2.74 -13.49 -4.52
CA TRP A 26 1.32 -13.61 -4.18
C TRP A 26 0.36 -13.09 -5.27
N CYS A 27 0.89 -12.50 -6.33
CA CYS A 27 0.11 -11.82 -7.35
C CYS A 27 0.03 -12.60 -8.66
N ALA A 28 -0.99 -12.32 -9.46
CA ALA A 28 -1.00 -12.62 -10.89
C ALA A 28 0.00 -11.67 -11.60
N GLU A 29 0.53 -12.10 -12.75
CA GLU A 29 1.54 -11.34 -13.51
C GLU A 29 0.99 -10.00 -14.02
N ASP A 30 -0.28 -9.98 -14.40
CA ASP A 30 -1.04 -8.83 -14.91
C ASP A 30 -1.93 -8.17 -13.84
N ALA A 31 -1.60 -8.36 -12.56
CA ALA A 31 -2.43 -7.85 -11.47
C ALA A 31 -2.61 -6.31 -11.54
N VAL A 32 -3.88 -5.88 -11.51
CA VAL A 32 -4.25 -4.47 -11.69
C VAL A 32 -4.24 -3.69 -10.39
N PHE A 33 -4.07 -2.37 -10.47
CA PHE A 33 -4.19 -1.46 -9.34
C PHE A 33 -5.18 -0.33 -9.66
N SER A 34 -5.97 0.06 -8.66
CA SER A 34 -6.84 1.23 -8.75
C SER A 34 -6.91 1.98 -7.43
N VAL A 35 -7.14 3.29 -7.54
CA VAL A 35 -7.26 4.21 -6.41
C VAL A 35 -7.98 5.47 -6.88
N GLN A 36 -8.71 6.11 -5.97
CA GLN A 36 -9.35 7.41 -6.19
C GLN A 36 -8.59 8.50 -5.40
N ALA A 37 -7.30 8.62 -5.68
CA ALA A 37 -6.39 9.59 -5.06
C ALA A 37 -5.46 10.13 -6.15
N ASP A 38 -5.40 11.46 -6.26
CA ASP A 38 -4.68 12.15 -7.34
C ASP A 38 -3.17 11.88 -7.25
N ALA A 39 -2.64 11.71 -6.04
CA ALA A 39 -1.23 11.37 -5.81
C ALA A 39 -0.76 10.07 -6.48
N LEU A 40 -1.70 9.18 -6.83
CA LEU A 40 -1.43 7.86 -7.43
C LEU A 40 -2.22 7.65 -8.73
N ALA A 41 -2.76 8.72 -9.34
CA ALA A 41 -3.67 8.62 -10.48
C ALA A 41 -3.07 7.88 -11.68
N GLU A 42 -1.76 7.98 -11.91
CA GLU A 42 -1.06 7.36 -13.04
C GLU A 42 -0.67 5.89 -12.82
N ILE A 43 -0.75 5.38 -11.59
CA ILE A 43 -0.41 3.99 -11.27
C ILE A 43 -1.58 3.08 -11.63
N LYS A 44 -1.37 2.08 -12.50
CA LYS A 44 -2.43 1.20 -13.01
C LYS A 44 -2.19 -0.29 -12.75
N SER A 45 -0.97 -0.67 -12.40
CA SER A 45 -0.62 -2.05 -12.07
C SER A 45 -0.21 -2.21 -10.61
N LEU A 46 -0.41 -3.41 -10.09
CA LEU A 46 0.02 -3.75 -8.73
C LEU A 46 1.54 -3.72 -8.60
N ALA A 47 2.26 -4.06 -9.67
CA ALA A 47 3.71 -3.95 -9.74
C ALA A 47 4.19 -2.51 -9.52
N GLU A 48 3.66 -1.55 -10.28
CA GLU A 48 3.99 -0.12 -10.13
C GLU A 48 3.66 0.38 -8.72
N TYR A 49 2.52 -0.03 -8.16
CA TYR A 49 2.15 0.36 -6.81
C TYR A 49 3.17 -0.14 -5.76
N THR A 50 3.61 -1.40 -5.86
CA THR A 50 4.58 -1.94 -4.90
C THR A 50 5.95 -1.27 -4.99
N GLU A 51 6.38 -0.82 -6.18
CA GLU A 51 7.60 -0.02 -6.32
C GLU A 51 7.40 1.40 -5.78
N TRP A 52 6.22 2.00 -5.97
CA TRP A 52 5.89 3.28 -5.35
C TRP A 52 5.90 3.19 -3.81
N ALA A 53 5.29 2.15 -3.23
CA ALA A 53 5.26 1.92 -1.79
C ALA A 53 6.67 1.74 -1.21
N LYS A 54 7.54 1.03 -1.91
CA LYS A 54 8.97 0.93 -1.59
C LYS A 54 9.68 2.29 -1.66
N GLY A 55 9.39 3.08 -2.69
CA GLY A 55 9.92 4.44 -2.84
C GLY A 55 9.52 5.35 -1.67
N LEU A 56 8.28 5.24 -1.18
CA LEU A 56 7.74 6.04 -0.07
C LEU A 56 8.51 5.87 1.24
N LEU A 57 9.14 4.70 1.47
CA LEU A 57 9.96 4.47 2.66
C LEU A 57 11.32 5.18 2.61
N THR A 58 11.76 5.67 1.45
CA THR A 58 13.03 6.41 1.35
C THR A 58 13.00 7.71 2.15
N PRO A 59 12.01 8.61 2.00
CA PRO A 59 11.91 9.82 2.82
C PRO A 59 11.43 9.57 4.26
N MET A 60 10.86 8.39 4.55
CA MET A 60 10.32 7.99 5.86
C MET A 60 10.80 6.57 6.23
N PRO A 61 12.10 6.40 6.53
CA PRO A 61 12.73 5.08 6.70
C PRO A 61 12.20 4.28 7.90
N GLU A 62 11.58 4.94 8.87
CA GLU A 62 10.96 4.33 10.05
C GLU A 62 9.45 4.14 9.90
N ALA A 63 8.90 4.46 8.73
CA ALA A 63 7.48 4.32 8.49
C ALA A 63 7.04 2.86 8.62
N ARG A 64 5.81 2.68 9.09
CA ARG A 64 5.22 1.39 9.36
C ARG A 64 3.72 1.43 9.16
N ALA A 65 3.17 0.30 8.73
CA ALA A 65 1.74 0.06 8.80
C ALA A 65 1.35 -0.55 10.14
N GLU A 66 0.24 -0.09 10.70
CA GLU A 66 -0.44 -0.74 11.82
C GLU A 66 -1.70 -1.42 11.29
N PHE A 67 -1.66 -2.75 11.17
CA PHE A 67 -2.80 -3.53 10.69
C PHE A 67 -3.88 -3.60 11.77
N LYS A 68 -5.07 -3.09 11.44
CA LYS A 68 -6.20 -3.02 12.38
C LYS A 68 -7.17 -4.18 12.20
N SER A 69 -7.44 -4.57 10.97
CA SER A 69 -8.35 -5.67 10.65
C SER A 69 -8.06 -6.25 9.28
N LEU A 70 -8.13 -7.57 9.17
CA LEU A 70 -8.14 -8.31 7.91
C LEU A 70 -9.38 -9.20 7.87
N ALA A 71 -10.31 -8.89 6.96
CA ALA A 71 -11.52 -9.67 6.71
C ALA A 71 -11.42 -10.36 5.35
N VAL A 72 -12.05 -11.53 5.23
CA VAL A 72 -12.12 -12.30 3.98
C VAL A 72 -13.58 -12.59 3.66
N ASP A 73 -13.96 -12.30 2.42
CA ASP A 73 -15.21 -12.70 1.79
C ASP A 73 -14.87 -13.80 0.79
N GLU A 74 -15.07 -15.06 1.20
CA GLU A 74 -14.71 -16.20 0.35
C GLU A 74 -15.65 -16.35 -0.85
N ASP A 75 -16.92 -15.99 -0.72
CA ASP A 75 -17.90 -16.06 -1.81
C ASP A 75 -17.53 -15.10 -2.94
N ALA A 76 -16.99 -13.92 -2.59
CA ALA A 76 -16.49 -12.94 -3.56
C ALA A 76 -15.01 -13.14 -3.96
N GLY A 77 -14.29 -14.07 -3.32
CA GLY A 77 -12.84 -14.22 -3.51
C GLY A 77 -12.06 -12.96 -3.17
N ARG A 78 -12.35 -12.35 -2.02
CA ARG A 78 -11.84 -11.00 -1.67
C ARG A 78 -11.30 -10.93 -0.26
N ALA A 79 -10.22 -10.20 -0.07
CA ALA A 79 -9.70 -9.83 1.25
C ALA A 79 -9.70 -8.31 1.43
N ILE A 80 -10.03 -7.83 2.62
CA ILE A 80 -10.07 -6.41 2.96
C ILE A 80 -9.17 -6.18 4.17
N LEU A 81 -8.08 -5.45 3.95
CA LEU A 81 -7.18 -4.98 5.01
C LEU A 81 -7.49 -3.53 5.34
N TYR A 82 -7.80 -3.23 6.59
CA TYR A 82 -7.78 -1.87 7.15
C TYR A 82 -6.51 -1.68 7.99
N ALA A 83 -5.79 -0.61 7.72
CA ALA A 83 -4.56 -0.27 8.42
C ALA A 83 -4.36 1.25 8.55
N VAL A 84 -3.43 1.64 9.42
CA VAL A 84 -3.00 3.03 9.61
C VAL A 84 -1.52 3.13 9.28
N PHE A 85 -1.17 3.98 8.32
CA PHE A 85 0.21 4.27 7.97
C PHE A 85 0.76 5.35 8.91
N HIS A 86 1.90 5.06 9.54
CA HIS A 86 2.63 6.00 10.40
C HIS A 86 4.01 6.26 9.81
N GLY A 87 4.49 7.51 9.87
CA GLY A 87 5.84 7.86 9.46
C GLY A 87 6.22 9.30 9.78
N THR A 88 7.50 9.64 9.61
CA THR A 88 8.09 10.96 9.82
C THR A 88 9.00 11.26 8.65
N HIS A 89 8.78 12.39 7.98
CA HIS A 89 9.61 12.83 6.86
C HIS A 89 10.97 13.32 7.36
N THR A 90 11.96 12.42 7.33
CA THR A 90 13.31 12.61 7.90
C THR A 90 14.44 12.53 6.87
N ALA A 91 14.15 12.08 5.65
CA ALA A 91 15.08 12.06 4.52
C ALA A 91 14.46 12.74 3.29
N ASP A 92 15.30 13.18 2.35
CA ASP A 92 14.87 13.91 1.16
C ASP A 92 13.90 13.07 0.30
N ALA A 93 12.73 13.66 0.00
CA ALA A 93 11.70 13.06 -0.85
C ALA A 93 11.86 13.43 -2.35
N GLY A 94 12.98 14.02 -2.73
CA GLY A 94 13.24 14.54 -4.08
C GLY A 94 12.59 15.89 -4.35
N ASN A 95 12.04 16.54 -3.33
CA ASN A 95 11.29 17.80 -3.43
C ASN A 95 11.74 18.87 -2.43
N GLY A 96 12.81 18.63 -1.65
CA GLY A 96 13.35 19.61 -0.71
C GLY A 96 13.87 18.99 0.59
N ALA A 97 14.20 19.86 1.56
CA ALA A 97 14.69 19.41 2.85
C ALA A 97 13.62 18.61 3.64
N PRO A 98 14.03 17.63 4.47
CA PRO A 98 13.10 16.91 5.34
C PRO A 98 12.29 17.84 6.24
N THR A 99 10.97 17.69 6.22
CA THR A 99 10.07 18.59 6.97
C THR A 99 10.05 18.31 8.47
N GLY A 100 10.50 17.12 8.90
CA GLY A 100 10.39 16.66 10.29
C GLY A 100 8.96 16.37 10.76
N ARG A 101 7.96 16.47 9.88
CA ARG A 101 6.55 16.25 10.22
C ARG A 101 6.19 14.77 10.21
N LYS A 102 5.19 14.43 11.03
CA LYS A 102 4.64 13.08 11.16
C LYS A 102 3.34 12.95 10.37
N VAL A 103 3.07 11.74 9.90
CA VAL A 103 1.80 11.36 9.29
C VAL A 103 1.18 10.20 10.04
N SER A 104 -0.13 10.25 10.24
CA SER A 104 -0.99 9.11 10.56
C SER A 104 -2.15 9.12 9.56
N SER A 105 -2.21 8.12 8.70
CA SER A 105 -3.22 8.05 7.65
C SER A 105 -3.84 6.67 7.56
N ASP A 106 -5.16 6.63 7.71
CA ASP A 106 -5.96 5.44 7.48
C ASP A 106 -5.96 5.08 6.00
N TYR A 107 -5.93 3.78 5.68
CA TYR A 107 -6.15 3.26 4.34
C TYR A 107 -6.75 1.86 4.39
N VAL A 108 -7.37 1.47 3.28
CA VAL A 108 -7.87 0.12 3.05
C VAL A 108 -7.26 -0.44 1.76
N TYR A 109 -6.84 -1.70 1.79
CA TYR A 109 -6.65 -2.50 0.60
C TYR A 109 -7.82 -3.45 0.42
N VAL A 110 -8.43 -3.41 -0.76
CA VAL A 110 -9.40 -4.40 -1.22
C VAL A 110 -8.70 -5.26 -2.26
N LEU A 111 -8.38 -6.49 -1.89
CA LEU A 111 -7.64 -7.45 -2.71
C LEU A 111 -8.63 -8.42 -3.37
N ASP A 112 -8.69 -8.41 -4.69
CA ASP A 112 -9.47 -9.37 -5.48
C ASP A 112 -8.58 -10.55 -5.87
N PHE A 113 -9.07 -11.78 -5.67
CA PHE A 113 -8.35 -13.00 -5.98
C PHE A 113 -8.87 -13.68 -7.26
N ASP A 114 -7.97 -14.40 -7.92
CA ASP A 114 -8.28 -15.48 -8.86
C ASP A 114 -7.57 -16.75 -8.36
N GLY A 115 -8.36 -17.71 -7.87
CA GLY A 115 -7.83 -18.86 -7.15
C GLY A 115 -6.93 -18.43 -5.97
N PRO A 116 -5.66 -18.86 -5.92
CA PRO A 116 -4.75 -18.56 -4.81
C PRO A 116 -3.98 -17.23 -4.97
N LYS A 117 -4.20 -16.47 -6.06
CA LYS A 117 -3.38 -15.29 -6.41
C LYS A 117 -4.21 -14.01 -6.39
N ILE A 118 -3.58 -12.90 -6.02
CA ILE A 118 -4.17 -11.57 -6.11
C ILE A 118 -4.16 -11.14 -7.58
N ARG A 119 -5.34 -10.95 -8.18
CA ARG A 119 -5.49 -10.43 -9.55
C ARG A 119 -5.65 -8.92 -9.59
N GLY A 120 -5.96 -8.29 -8.47
CA GLY A 120 -6.10 -6.85 -8.42
C GLY A 120 -6.20 -6.30 -7.01
N MET A 121 -5.86 -5.02 -6.88
CA MET A 121 -6.00 -4.27 -5.64
C MET A 121 -6.66 -2.92 -5.88
N THR A 122 -7.68 -2.63 -5.09
CA THR A 122 -8.19 -1.26 -4.94
C THR A 122 -7.71 -0.69 -3.62
N LYS A 123 -7.01 0.45 -3.67
CA LYS A 123 -6.67 1.22 -2.46
C LYS A 123 -7.74 2.26 -2.21
N VAL A 124 -8.22 2.34 -0.97
CA VAL A 124 -9.05 3.45 -0.49
C VAL A 124 -8.21 4.25 0.50
N TRP A 125 -7.90 5.49 0.13
CA TRP A 125 -6.97 6.33 0.87
C TRP A 125 -7.26 7.80 0.59
N ASN A 126 -7.14 8.63 1.62
CA ASN A 126 -7.23 10.08 1.51
C ASN A 126 -5.81 10.65 1.43
N ASP A 127 -5.34 10.89 0.21
CA ASP A 127 -4.01 11.45 -0.06
C ASP A 127 -3.86 12.86 0.47
N VAL A 128 -4.86 13.73 0.28
CA VAL A 128 -4.84 15.10 0.78
C VAL A 128 -4.61 15.14 2.30
N HIS A 129 -5.29 14.27 3.07
CA HIS A 129 -5.10 14.15 4.51
C HIS A 129 -3.66 13.75 4.90
N ALA A 130 -3.07 12.79 4.18
CA ALA A 130 -1.71 12.34 4.45
C ALA A 130 -0.66 13.39 4.05
N LEU A 131 -0.78 13.95 2.85
CA LEU A 131 0.18 14.87 2.26
C LEU A 131 0.19 16.23 2.97
N THR A 132 -0.97 16.71 3.44
CA THR A 132 -1.08 17.92 4.26
C THR A 132 -0.32 17.77 5.58
N GLN A 133 -0.42 16.61 6.24
CA GLN A 133 0.32 16.34 7.48
C GLN A 133 1.85 16.36 7.25
N LEU A 134 2.31 15.86 6.10
CA LEU A 134 3.71 15.90 5.71
C LEU A 134 4.18 17.28 5.24
N GLY A 135 3.27 18.24 5.04
CA GLY A 135 3.59 19.55 4.49
C GLY A 135 4.01 19.49 3.02
N TRP A 136 3.50 18.51 2.28
CA TRP A 136 3.71 18.35 0.83
C TRP A 136 2.58 18.96 -0.01
N MET A 137 1.55 19.49 0.66
CA MET A 137 0.44 20.28 0.13
C MET A 137 0.19 21.49 1.03
#